data_AF-A0A967G4Y7-F1
#
_entry.id   AF-A0A967G4Y7-F1
#
_cell.length_a   1.000
_cell.length_b   1.000
_cell.length_c   1.000
_cell.angle_alpha   90.00
_cell.angle_beta   90.00
_cell.angle_gamma   90.00
#
_symmetry.space_group_name_H-M   'P 1'
#
loop_
_entity.id
_entity.type
_entity.pdbx_description
1 polymer ?
#
loop_
_entity_poly.entity_id
_entity_poly.type
_entity_poly.pdbx_seq_one_letter_code
_entity_poly.pdbx_strand_id
1 'polypeptide(L)'
;FSREQLLLAVYKALASKGLQRDNKRLQAALVGKGYRTLLGDSAAIQGVHNLIKKISGSCAPVLILGESGTGKELVARLLHEQSCCGKGPFIPINCAA
;
A
#
# COMPACT_ATOMS: atom_id res chain seq x y z
N PHE A 1 -27.15 3.71 34.14
CA PHE A 1 -26.87 4.23 32.78
C PHE A 1 -27.83 5.37 32.49
N SER A 2 -27.35 6.60 32.33
CA SER A 2 -28.21 7.75 31.99
C SER A 2 -28.62 7.71 30.51
N ARG A 3 -29.83 8.20 30.21
CA ARG A 3 -30.39 8.27 28.84
C ARG A 3 -29.42 8.94 27.85
N GLU A 4 -28.72 9.97 28.29
CA GLU A 4 -27.74 10.70 27.47
C GLU A 4 -26.51 9.88 27.11
N GLN A 5 -25.98 9.10 28.07
CA GLN A 5 -24.86 8.19 27.79
C GLN A 5 -25.24 7.10 26.80
N LEU A 6 -26.49 6.60 26.88
CA LEU A 6 -27.01 5.62 25.93
C LEU A 6 -27.12 6.22 24.52
N LEU A 7 -27.66 7.43 24.39
CA LEU A 7 -27.78 8.12 23.11
C LEU A 7 -26.41 8.43 22.48
N LEU A 8 -25.44 8.88 23.29
CA LEU A 8 -24.09 9.15 22.83
C LEU A 8 -23.38 7.88 22.34
N ALA A 9 -23.56 6.76 23.06
CA ALA A 9 -22.99 5.47 22.66
C ALA A 9 -23.60 4.96 21.34
N VAL A 10 -24.92 5.06 21.18
CA VAL A 10 -25.62 4.69 19.94
C VAL A 10 -25.14 5.56 18.77
N TYR A 11 -25.03 6.88 18.97
CA TYR A 11 -24.57 7.80 17.92
C TYR A 11 -23.14 7.48 17.47
N LYS A 12 -22.21 7.28 18.42
CA LYS A 12 -20.82 6.89 18.13
C LYS A 12 -20.74 5.56 17.39
N ALA A 13 -21.54 4.58 17.80
CA ALA A 13 -21.57 3.27 17.15
C ALA A 13 -22.06 3.37 15.69
N LEU A 14 -23.11 4.15 15.43
CA LEU A 14 -23.63 4.36 14.07
C LEU A 14 -22.64 5.11 13.17
N ALA A 15 -22.03 6.19 13.68
CA ALA A 15 -21.03 6.96 12.95
C ALA A 15 -19.78 6.12 12.63
N SER A 16 -19.28 5.35 13.59
CA SER A 16 -18.14 4.45 13.39
C SER A 16 -18.45 3.36 12.36
N LYS A 17 -19.66 2.79 12.37
CA LYS A 17 -20.08 1.80 11.37
C LYS A 17 -20.13 2.38 9.95
N GLY A 18 -20.62 3.61 9.80
CA GLY A 18 -20.63 4.32 8.51
C GLY A 18 -19.21 4.51 8.00
N LEU A 19 -18.35 5.10 8.84
CA LEU A 19 -16.95 5.37 8.50
C LEU A 19 -16.16 4.10 8.14
N GLN A 20 -16.36 3.01 8.89
CA GLN A 20 -15.73 1.72 8.60
C GLN A 20 -16.21 1.11 7.28
N ARG A 21 -17.50 1.26 6.93
CA ARG A 21 -18.04 0.79 5.65
C ARG A 21 -17.44 1.57 4.48
N ASP A 22 -17.38 2.89 4.59
CA ASP A 22 -16.79 3.73 3.55
C ASP A 22 -15.29 3.47 3.40
N ASN A 23 -14.56 3.30 4.50
CA ASN A 23 -13.15 2.94 4.45
C ASN A 23 -12.94 1.61 3.73
N LYS A 24 -13.72 0.57 4.06
CA LYS A 24 -13.68 -0.72 3.36
C LYS A 24 -14.02 -0.60 1.88
N ARG A 25 -15.05 0.20 1.53
CA ARG A 25 -15.47 0.42 0.14
C ARG A 25 -14.40 1.15 -0.67
N LEU A 26 -13.80 2.20 -0.10
CA LEU A 26 -12.72 2.96 -0.73
C LEU A 26 -11.47 2.10 -0.88
N GLN A 27 -11.10 1.34 0.15
CA GLN A 27 -10.01 0.36 0.06
C GLN A 27 -10.28 -0.66 -1.06
N ALA A 28 -11.48 -1.23 -1.14
CA ALA A 28 -11.85 -2.16 -2.21
C ALA A 28 -11.78 -1.52 -3.62
N ALA A 29 -12.17 -0.25 -3.75
CA ALA A 29 -12.06 0.49 -5.01
C ALA A 29 -10.61 0.76 -5.43
N LEU A 30 -9.67 0.81 -4.48
CA LEU A 30 -8.24 0.93 -4.74
C LEU A 30 -7.59 -0.40 -5.10
N VAL A 31 -8.06 -1.51 -4.51
CA VAL A 31 -7.57 -2.88 -4.81
C VAL A 31 -7.87 -3.30 -6.25
N GLY A 32 -8.93 -2.76 -6.87
CA GLY A 32 -9.31 -3.06 -8.27
C GLY A 32 -8.70 -2.15 -9.34
N LYS A 33 -8.10 -1.00 -8.98
CA LYS A 33 -7.28 -0.23 -9.92
C LYS A 33 -5.92 -0.89 -9.96
N GLY A 34 -5.82 -1.97 -10.75
CA GLY A 34 -4.57 -2.72 -10.98
C GLY A 34 -3.44 -1.77 -11.35
N TYR A 35 -2.64 -1.40 -10.36
CA TYR A 35 -1.35 -0.78 -10.59
C TYR A 35 -0.53 -1.82 -11.35
N ARG A 36 -0.01 -1.41 -12.51
CA ARG A 36 0.64 -2.30 -13.47
C ARG A 36 1.77 -3.06 -12.76
N THR A 37 1.73 -4.39 -12.79
CA THR A 37 2.84 -5.23 -12.36
C THR A 37 4.13 -4.78 -13.06
N LEU A 38 5.28 -4.90 -12.41
CA LEU A 38 6.56 -4.72 -13.10
C LEU A 38 6.70 -5.80 -14.17
N LEU A 39 6.56 -5.43 -15.45
CA LEU A 39 6.62 -6.32 -16.61
C LEU A 39 8.00 -6.22 -17.29
N GLY A 40 8.45 -7.33 -17.88
CA GLY A 40 9.62 -7.39 -18.74
C GLY A 40 10.49 -8.61 -18.51
N ASP A 41 11.03 -9.17 -19.59
CA ASP A 41 11.83 -10.41 -19.57
C ASP A 41 13.32 -10.19 -19.85
N SER A 42 13.77 -8.93 -19.90
CA SER A 42 15.18 -8.61 -20.12
C SER A 42 16.04 -9.07 -18.93
N ALA A 43 17.30 -9.41 -19.19
CA ALA A 43 18.24 -9.81 -18.14
C ALA A 43 18.38 -8.75 -17.03
N ALA A 44 18.28 -7.46 -17.39
CA ALA A 44 18.29 -6.37 -16.42
C ALA A 44 17.09 -6.40 -15.47
N ILE A 45 15.87 -6.59 -16.00
CA ILE A 45 14.65 -6.70 -15.17
C ILE A 45 14.67 -7.95 -14.32
N GLN A 46 15.15 -9.08 -14.86
CA GLN A 46 15.34 -10.30 -14.06
C GLN A 46 16.32 -10.06 -12.89
N GLY A 47 17.39 -9.28 -13.12
CA GLY A 47 18.30 -8.83 -12.07
C GLY A 47 17.59 -8.04 -10.96
N VAL A 48 16.69 -7.13 -11.34
CA VAL A 48 15.85 -6.36 -10.39
C VAL A 48 14.94 -7.28 -9.57
N HIS A 49 14.24 -8.22 -10.21
CA HIS A 49 13.40 -9.21 -9.51
C HIS A 49 14.22 -10.03 -8.49
N ASN A 50 15.41 -10.47 -8.87
CA ASN A 50 16.29 -11.23 -7.98
C ASN A 50 16.77 -10.40 -6.79
N LEU A 51 17.07 -9.12 -7.01
CA LEU A 51 17.48 -8.22 -5.92
C LEU A 51 16.32 -7.99 -4.94
N ILE A 52 15.12 -7.70 -5.46
CA ILE A 52 13.90 -7.54 -4.63
C ILE A 52 13.69 -8.77 -3.75
N LYS A 53 13.73 -9.97 -4.35
CA LYS A 53 13.54 -11.24 -3.62
C LYS A 53 14.58 -11.44 -2.51
N LYS A 54 15.82 -10.98 -2.73
CA LYS A 54 16.89 -11.08 -1.71
C LYS A 54 16.69 -10.10 -0.55
N ILE A 55 16.20 -8.90 -0.83
CA ILE A 55 16.11 -7.82 0.18
C ILE A 55 14.73 -7.70 0.84
N SER A 56 13.68 -8.34 0.30
CA SER A 56 12.31 -8.17 0.78
C SER A 56 12.10 -8.58 2.25
N GLY A 57 12.89 -9.54 2.75
CA GLY A 57 12.85 -9.94 4.16
C GLY A 57 13.46 -8.91 5.13
N SER A 58 14.11 -7.87 4.64
CA SER A 58 14.77 -6.85 5.46
C SER A 58 13.83 -5.69 5.80
N CYS A 59 14.00 -5.11 6.99
CA CYS A 59 13.38 -3.84 7.38
C CYS A 59 14.26 -2.61 7.06
N ALA A 60 15.36 -2.79 6.34
CA ALA A 60 16.27 -1.71 5.99
C ALA A 60 15.64 -0.75 4.96
N PRO A 61 15.93 0.57 5.04
CA PRO A 61 15.57 1.52 3.99
C PRO A 61 16.19 1.14 2.64
N VAL A 62 15.41 1.29 1.56
CA VAL A 62 15.85 1.00 0.19
C VAL A 62 15.78 2.25 -0.67
N LEU A 63 16.87 2.55 -1.39
CA LEU A 63 16.94 3.64 -2.36
C LEU A 63 16.82 3.06 -3.78
N ILE A 64 15.85 3.55 -4.55
CA ILE A 64 15.64 3.14 -5.95
C ILE A 64 16.02 4.30 -6.85
N LEU A 65 17.01 4.07 -7.72
CA LEU A 65 17.53 5.06 -8.66
C LEU A 65 17.10 4.74 -10.09
N GLY A 66 17.08 5.76 -10.94
CA GLY A 66 16.69 5.65 -12.36
C GLY A 66 16.06 6.93 -12.88
N GLU A 67 16.01 7.07 -14.20
CA GLU A 67 15.41 8.22 -14.86
C GLU A 67 13.88 8.30 -14.64
N SER A 68 13.29 9.45 -14.95
CA SER A 68 11.83 9.60 -14.89
C SER A 68 11.15 8.58 -15.82
N GLY A 69 10.05 7.97 -15.37
CA GLY A 69 9.31 6.98 -16.17
C GLY A 69 9.87 5.55 -16.20
N THR A 70 11.01 5.26 -15.57
CA THR A 70 11.65 3.92 -15.59
C THR A 70 10.99 2.87 -14.67
N GLY A 71 9.84 3.17 -14.09
CA GLY A 71 9.09 2.21 -13.26
C GLY A 71 9.58 2.05 -11.81
N LYS A 72 10.34 3.02 -11.27
CA LYS A 72 10.81 3.02 -9.86
C LYS A 72 9.69 2.79 -8.83
N GLU A 73 8.51 3.35 -9.06
CA GLU A 73 7.36 3.15 -8.17
C GLU A 73 6.82 1.71 -8.23
N LEU A 74 6.90 1.06 -9.40
CA LEU A 74 6.50 -0.35 -9.56
C LEU A 74 7.47 -1.26 -8.80
N VAL A 75 8.78 -0.94 -8.84
CA VAL A 75 9.81 -1.63 -8.06
C VAL A 75 9.54 -1.48 -6.55
N ALA A 76 9.23 -0.28 -6.08
CA ALA A 76 8.92 -0.02 -4.67
C ALA A 76 7.69 -0.81 -4.18
N ARG A 77 6.63 -0.85 -5.00
CA ARG A 77 5.42 -1.61 -4.70
C ARG A 77 5.68 -3.11 -4.66
N LEU A 78 6.37 -3.65 -5.66
CA LEU A 78 6.71 -5.08 -5.71
C LEU A 78 7.56 -5.48 -4.49
N LEU A 79 8.49 -4.63 -4.07
CA LEU A 79 9.27 -4.84 -2.86
C LEU A 79 8.38 -4.84 -1.61
N HIS A 80 7.47 -3.88 -1.47
CA HIS A 80 6.52 -3.83 -0.36
C HIS A 80 5.67 -5.09 -0.28
N GLU A 81 5.08 -5.52 -1.40
CA GLU A 81 4.24 -6.72 -1.50
C GLU A 81 4.96 -8.00 -1.02
N GLN A 82 6.26 -8.10 -1.31
CA GLN A 82 7.08 -9.25 -0.91
C GLN A 82 7.72 -9.12 0.48
N SER A 83 7.52 -7.99 1.16
CA SER A 83 8.15 -7.72 2.45
C SER A 83 7.33 -8.22 3.64
N CYS A 84 7.93 -8.16 4.84
CA CYS A 84 7.21 -8.42 6.09
C CYS A 84 5.99 -7.50 6.30
N CYS A 85 6.00 -6.31 5.68
CA CYS A 85 4.93 -5.33 5.75
C CYS A 85 3.92 -5.41 4.58
N GLY A 86 4.04 -6.40 3.69
CA GLY A 86 3.25 -6.47 2.45
C GLY A 86 1.73 -6.58 2.64
N LYS A 87 1.26 -6.98 3.82
CA LYS A 87 -0.18 -6.97 4.17
C LYS A 87 -0.69 -5.59 4.61
N GLY A 88 0.22 -4.68 4.95
CA GLY A 88 -0.09 -3.31 5.34
C GLY A 88 -0.28 -2.39 4.13
N PRO A 89 -0.80 -1.17 4.37
CA PRO A 89 -0.99 -0.19 3.30
C PRO A 89 0.35 0.26 2.71
N PHE A 90 0.43 0.35 1.38
CA PHE A 90 1.51 1.04 0.68
C PHE A 90 1.14 2.51 0.49
N ILE A 91 1.89 3.42 1.09
CA ILE A 91 1.61 4.87 1.08
C ILE A 91 2.69 5.58 0.26
N PRO A 92 2.49 5.81 -1.05
CA PRO A 92 3.43 6.58 -1.86
C PRO A 92 3.34 8.07 -1.48
N ILE A 93 4.48 8.67 -1.17
CA ILE A 93 4.60 10.11 -0.94
C ILE A 93 5.47 10.67 -2.06
N ASN A 94 4.93 11.60 -2.85
CA ASN A 94 5.68 12.32 -3.86
C ASN A 94 6.28 13.59 -3.23
N CYS A 95 7.60 13.62 -3.04
CA CYS A 95 8.30 14.74 -2.42
C CYS A 95 8.67 15.88 -3.41
N ALA A 96 8.24 15.80 -4.67
CA ALA A 96 8.51 16.83 -5.68
C ALA A 96 7.47 17.98 -5.71
N ALA A 97 6.62 18.08 -4.67
CA ALA A 97 5.57 19.09 -4.52
C ALA A 97 6.05 20.30 -3.73
#